data_AF-A0A7W2RID0-F1
#
_entry.id   AF-A0A7W2RID0-F1
#
_cell.length_a   1.000
_cell.length_b   1.000
_cell.length_c   1.000
_cell.angle_alpha   90.00
_cell.angle_beta   90.00
_cell.angle_gamma   90.00
#
_symmetry.space_group_name_H-M   'P 1'
#
loop_
_entity.id
_entity.type
_entity.pdbx_description
1 polymer ?
#
loop_
_entity_poly.entity_id
_entity_poly.type
_entity_poly.pdbx_seq_one_letter_code
_entity_poly.pdbx_strand_id
1 'polypeptide(L)'
;MFKFAASHELVKSNPFSTISKVRIESKTRFLSKIEIAKLFDSLKEEKQIYQDVVQILIYTGQRKGNVYSMEWKELDLGVLSITVLIINV
;
A
#
# COMPACT_ATOMS: atom_id res chain seq x y z
N MET A 1 -0.49 -23.01 4.07
CA MET A 1 -1.38 -24.19 4.21
C MET A 1 -0.61 -25.46 4.56
N PHE A 2 0.19 -26.06 3.67
CA PHE A 2 0.87 -27.35 3.98
C PHE A 2 1.87 -27.30 5.14
N LYS A 3 2.56 -26.17 5.34
CA LYS A 3 3.42 -25.96 6.52
C LYS A 3 2.63 -26.00 7.84
N PHE A 4 1.40 -25.47 7.84
CA PHE A 4 0.50 -25.51 9.00
C PHE A 4 -0.07 -26.92 9.23
N ALA A 5 -0.46 -27.61 8.16
CA ALA A 5 -0.97 -28.98 8.27
C ALA A 5 0.10 -29.95 8.79
N ALA A 6 1.36 -29.81 8.35
CA ALA A 6 2.46 -30.61 8.85
C ALA A 6 2.78 -30.31 10.33
N SER A 7 2.64 -29.05 10.79
CA SER A 7 2.87 -28.70 12.20
C SER A 7 1.77 -29.20 13.15
N HIS A 8 0.59 -29.55 12.62
CA HIS A 8 -0.52 -30.14 13.36
C HIS A 8 -0.68 -31.63 13.06
N GLU A 9 0.34 -32.26 12.45
CA GLU A 9 0.37 -33.69 12.15
C GLU A 9 -0.77 -34.20 11.25
N LEU A 10 -1.48 -33.29 10.58
CA LEU A 10 -2.57 -33.61 9.65
C LEU A 10 -2.06 -34.23 8.35
N VAL A 11 -0.78 -34.01 8.03
CA VAL A 11 -0.07 -34.61 6.90
C VAL A 11 1.34 -35.01 7.33
N LYS A 12 1.87 -36.10 6.76
CA LYS A 12 3.20 -36.63 7.12
C LYS A 12 4.34 -35.67 6.83
N SER A 13 4.24 -34.88 5.76
CA SER A 13 5.26 -33.89 5.39
C SER A 13 4.69 -32.86 4.41
N ASN A 14 5.36 -31.70 4.30
CA ASN A 14 5.02 -30.70 3.29
C ASN A 14 5.54 -31.13 1.91
N PRO A 15 4.67 -31.39 0.92
CA PRO A 15 5.09 -31.83 -0.42
C PRO A 15 5.92 -30.78 -1.18
N PHE A 16 5.89 -29.51 -0.75
CA PHE A 16 6.68 -28.42 -1.33
C PHE A 16 7.98 -28.15 -0.55
N SER A 17 8.39 -29.01 0.37
CA SER A 17 9.57 -28.80 1.22
C SER A 17 10.89 -28.73 0.45
N THR A 18 10.97 -29.41 -0.70
CA THR A 18 12.17 -29.45 -1.57
C THR A 18 12.14 -28.40 -2.68
N ILE A 19 11.01 -27.70 -2.87
CA ILE A 19 10.84 -26.71 -3.92
C ILE A 19 11.34 -25.36 -3.41
N SER A 20 12.39 -24.83 -4.06
CA SER A 20 12.87 -23.48 -3.78
C SER A 20 11.91 -22.43 -4.34
N LYS A 21 11.79 -21.32 -3.63
CA LYS A 21 11.02 -20.18 -4.14
C LYS A 21 11.76 -19.58 -5.32
N VAL A 22 11.04 -19.33 -6.42
CA VAL A 22 11.57 -18.53 -7.52
C VAL A 22 11.78 -17.11 -6.99
N ARG A 23 13.03 -16.62 -7.10
CA ARG A 23 13.35 -15.23 -6.77
C ARG A 23 12.83 -14.34 -7.88
N ILE A 24 11.71 -13.69 -7.62
CA ILE A 24 11.17 -12.66 -8.51
C ILE A 24 11.84 -11.35 -8.09
N GLU A 25 12.55 -10.71 -9.00
CA GLU A 25 13.03 -9.36 -8.75
C GLU A 25 11.84 -8.41 -8.70
N SER A 26 11.68 -7.73 -7.56
CA SER A 26 10.70 -6.66 -7.45
C SER A 26 11.14 -5.52 -8.34
N LYS A 27 10.29 -5.09 -9.28
CA LYS A 27 10.55 -3.86 -10.04
C LYS A 27 10.42 -2.66 -9.10
N THR A 28 11.54 -2.22 -8.56
CA THR A 28 11.61 -1.09 -7.63
C THR A 28 11.86 0.22 -8.38
N ARG A 29 11.03 0.53 -9.38
CA ARG A 29 11.07 1.84 -10.03
C ARG A 29 10.24 2.82 -9.20
N PHE A 30 10.84 3.94 -8.84
CA PHE A 30 10.15 5.08 -8.23
C PHE A 30 10.06 6.23 -9.22
N LEU A 31 9.07 7.11 -9.03
CA LEU A 31 8.99 8.37 -9.76
C LEU A 31 10.12 9.29 -9.29
N SER A 32 10.88 9.84 -10.22
CA SER A 32 11.82 10.93 -9.96
C SER A 32 11.06 12.22 -9.64
N LYS A 33 11.75 13.20 -9.06
CA LYS A 33 11.18 14.54 -8.79
C LYS A 33 10.63 15.20 -10.05
N ILE A 34 11.29 15.01 -11.19
CA ILE A 34 10.86 15.55 -12.48
C ILE A 34 9.55 14.90 -12.94
N GLU A 35 9.42 13.58 -12.77
CA GLU A 35 8.20 12.86 -13.11
C GLU A 35 7.04 13.20 -12.18
N ILE A 36 7.30 13.40 -10.88
CA ILE A 36 6.29 13.88 -9.93
C ILE A 36 5.79 15.27 -10.32
N ALA A 37 6.69 16.18 -10.71
CA ALA A 37 6.29 17.51 -11.18
C ALA A 37 5.40 17.43 -12.43
N LYS A 38 5.79 16.62 -13.42
CA LYS A 38 4.97 16.37 -14.62
C LYS A 38 3.60 15.76 -14.29
N LEU A 39 3.56 14.83 -13.33
CA LEU A 39 2.31 14.24 -12.85
C LEU A 39 1.40 15.30 -12.23
N PHE A 40 1.94 16.18 -11.39
CA PHE A 40 1.16 17.28 -10.82
C PHE A 40 0.67 18.29 -11.86
N ASP A 41 1.44 18.55 -12.92
CA ASP A 41 0.99 19.38 -14.02
C ASP A 41 -0.19 18.76 -14.77
N SER A 42 -0.12 17.46 -15.09
CA SER A 42 -1.22 16.75 -15.74
C SER A 42 -2.48 16.66 -14.87
N LEU A 43 -2.33 16.56 -13.53
CA LEU A 43 -3.47 16.49 -12.62
C LEU A 43 -4.33 17.75 -12.59
N LYS A 44 -3.81 18.91 -13.02
CA LYS A 44 -4.58 20.17 -13.05
C LYS A 44 -5.82 20.09 -13.94
N GLU A 45 -5.83 19.18 -14.92
CA GLU A 45 -6.96 18.95 -15.83
C GLU A 45 -8.04 18.03 -15.24
N GLU A 46 -7.73 17.34 -14.13
CA GLU A 46 -8.63 16.39 -13.48
C GLU A 46 -9.55 17.05 -12.46
N LYS A 47 -10.62 16.35 -12.07
CA LYS A 47 -11.48 16.80 -10.98
C LYS A 47 -10.70 16.93 -9.68
N GLN A 48 -11.03 17.93 -8.87
CA GLN A 48 -10.36 18.21 -7.60
C GLN A 48 -10.19 16.97 -6.71
N ILE A 49 -11.22 16.12 -6.61
CA ILE A 49 -11.14 14.88 -5.82
C ILE A 49 -9.99 13.95 -6.24
N TYR A 50 -9.66 13.87 -7.53
CA TYR A 50 -8.55 13.05 -8.02
C TYR A 50 -7.21 13.72 -7.76
N GLN A 51 -7.15 15.05 -7.87
CA GLN A 51 -5.97 15.82 -7.51
C GLN A 51 -5.62 15.60 -6.03
N ASP A 52 -6.60 15.75 -5.15
CA ASP A 52 -6.44 15.62 -3.69
C ASP A 52 -5.98 14.20 -3.32
N VAL A 53 -6.61 13.18 -3.88
CA VAL A 53 -6.25 11.77 -3.62
C VAL A 53 -4.81 11.48 -4.03
N VAL A 54 -4.38 11.92 -5.22
CA VAL A 54 -3.01 11.67 -5.67
C VAL A 54 -1.99 12.47 -4.84
N GLN A 55 -2.32 13.70 -4.47
CA GLN A 55 -1.47 14.50 -3.58
C GLN A 55 -1.32 13.85 -2.20
N ILE A 56 -2.40 13.39 -1.58
CA ILE A 56 -2.34 12.68 -0.29
C ILE A 56 -1.49 11.42 -0.40
N LEU A 57 -1.64 10.63 -1.47
CA LEU A 57 -0.83 9.43 -1.70
C LEU A 57 0.67 9.76 -1.80
N ILE A 58 1.03 10.81 -2.54
CA ILE A 58 2.43 11.21 -2.74
C ILE A 58 3.03 11.83 -1.48
N TYR A 59 2.30 12.70 -0.78
CA TYR A 59 2.82 13.39 0.41
C TYR A 59 2.87 12.52 1.65
N THR A 60 1.98 11.54 1.80
CA THR A 60 1.91 10.69 3.01
C THR A 60 2.51 9.30 2.83
N GLY A 61 2.66 8.82 1.58
CA GLY A 61 3.11 7.46 1.30
C GLY A 61 2.15 6.36 1.79
N GLN A 62 0.90 6.71 2.13
CA GLN A 62 -0.10 5.76 2.63
C GLN A 62 -0.52 4.75 1.56
N ARG A 63 -0.99 3.58 2.01
CA ARG A 63 -1.61 2.61 1.09
C ARG A 63 -2.88 3.21 0.50
N LYS A 64 -3.12 2.93 -0.78
CA LYS A 64 -4.32 3.36 -1.51
C LYS A 64 -5.62 3.09 -0.75
N GLY A 65 -5.76 1.89 -0.17
CA GLY A 65 -6.93 1.51 0.61
C GLY A 65 -7.16 2.45 1.81
N ASN A 66 -6.09 2.81 2.53
CA ASN A 66 -6.16 3.71 3.67
C ASN A 66 -6.63 5.11 3.25
N VAL A 67 -6.05 5.66 2.17
CA VAL A 67 -6.46 6.99 1.65
C VAL A 67 -7.93 6.99 1.23
N TYR A 68 -8.41 5.89 0.65
CA TYR A 68 -9.79 5.81 0.18
C TYR A 68 -10.81 5.65 1.31
N SER A 69 -10.38 5.11 2.45
CA SER A 69 -11.22 4.95 3.64
C SER A 69 -11.08 6.07 4.66
N MET A 70 -10.27 7.11 4.37
CA MET A 70 -10.06 8.21 5.32
C MET A 70 -11.36 8.95 5.61
N GLU A 71 -11.58 9.23 6.88
CA GLU A 71 -12.69 10.05 7.35
C GLU A 71 -12.18 11.31 8.05
N TRP A 72 -12.96 12.40 8.00
CA TRP A 72 -12.60 13.68 8.63
C TRP A 72 -12.32 13.58 10.14
N LYS A 73 -12.95 12.64 10.84
CA LYS A 73 -12.72 12.40 12.28
C LYS A 73 -11.31 11.89 12.60
N GLU A 74 -10.58 11.41 11.60
CA GLU A 74 -9.22 10.85 11.73
C GLU A 74 -8.14 11.92 11.51
N LEU A 75 -8.54 13.15 11.12
CA LEU A 75 -7.66 14.26 10.84
C LEU A 75 -7.56 15.18 12.07
N ASP A 76 -6.34 15.31 12.60
CA ASP A 76 -6.01 16.34 13.58
C ASP A 76 -5.30 17.49 12.89
N LEU A 77 -6.04 18.58 12.67
CA LEU A 77 -5.55 19.81 12.04
C LEU A 77 -4.65 20.65 12.97
N GLY A 78 -4.64 20.40 14.27
CA GLY A 78 -3.79 21.12 15.23
C GLY A 78 -2.33 20.69 15.16
N VAL A 79 -2.08 19.42 14.85
CA VAL A 79 -0.73 18.84 14.69
C VAL A 79 -0.43 18.39 13.26
N LEU A 80 -1.32 18.68 12.30
CA LEU A 80 -1.22 18.25 10.89
C LEU A 80 -0.95 16.74 10.76
N SER A 81 -1.68 15.94 11.55
CA SER A 81 -1.51 14.49 11.59
C SER A 81 -2.78 13.75 11.17
N ILE A 82 -2.62 12.63 10.48
CA ILE A 82 -3.71 11.73 10.08
C ILE A 82 -3.50 10.39 10.77
N THR A 83 -4.43 10.01 11.64
CA THR A 83 -4.38 8.72 12.35
C THR A 83 -5.35 7.76 11.70
N VAL A 84 -4.84 6.92 10.79
CA VAL A 84 -5.64 5.82 10.22
C VAL A 84 -5.67 4.68 11.24
N LEU A 85 -6.85 4.36 11.77
CA LEU A 85 -7.04 3.13 12.53
C LEU A 85 -6.90 1.97 11.55
N ILE A 86 -5.76 1.28 11.59
CA ILE A 86 -5.57 0.05 10.83
C ILE A 86 -6.49 -1.00 11.44
N ILE A 87 -7.69 -1.12 10.89
CA ILE A 87 -8.55 -2.28 11.12
C ILE A 87 -7.81 -3.44 10.43
N ASN A 88 -7.01 -4.18 11.20
CA ASN A 88 -6.45 -5.44 10.73
C ASN A 88 -7.63 -6.38 10.46
N VAL A 89 -7.96 -6.56 9.18
CA VAL A 89 -8.82 -7.65 8.70
C VAL A 89 -7.94 -8.86 8.41
#